data_AF-A0A952SKJ9-F1
#
_entry.id   AF-A0A952SKJ9-F1
#
_cell.length_a   1.000
_cell.length_b   1.000
_cell.length_c   1.000
_cell.angle_alpha   90.00
_cell.angle_beta   90.00
_cell.angle_gamma   90.00
#
_symmetry.space_group_name_H-M   'P 1'
#
loop_
_entity.id
_entity.type
_entity.pdbx_description
1 polymer ?
#
loop_
_entity_poly.entity_id
_entity_poly.type
_entity_poly.pdbx_seq_one_letter_code
_entity_poly.pdbx_strand_id
1 'polypeptide(L)'
;MKILLPHGFYHAVGALSLFVLLLSGCAQDQYQRRADVMKDHVENFYSHLKANRVGSAVHENEQIELMADQMADTVKKRGRMGGLGQVEREFALMKTARETSAQNWIALGQYFTLKQQPDRARASYQRVIDTYTNPTEQVYREQAARALKDLDIVSAPSPDPTH
;
A
#
# COMPACT_ATOMS: atom_id res chain seq x y z
N MET A 1 58.40 10.69 -35.88
CA MET A 1 57.82 11.48 -34.77
C MET A 1 57.07 10.54 -33.84
N LYS A 2 57.59 10.27 -32.64
CA LYS A 2 56.90 9.50 -31.59
C LYS A 2 56.24 10.49 -30.65
N ILE A 3 54.91 10.51 -30.63
CA ILE A 3 54.14 11.37 -29.72
C ILE A 3 54.15 10.66 -28.36
N LEU A 4 54.97 11.17 -27.44
CA LEU A 4 55.06 10.68 -26.06
C LEU A 4 53.93 11.35 -25.26
N LEU A 5 52.80 10.67 -25.08
CA LEU A 5 51.75 11.16 -24.19
C LEU A 5 52.20 10.95 -22.72
N PRO A 6 52.16 11.98 -21.87
CA PRO A 6 52.59 11.87 -20.48
C PRO A 6 51.61 11.02 -19.65
N HIS A 7 52.15 10.04 -18.91
CA HIS A 7 51.40 9.12 -18.03
C HIS A 7 50.51 9.82 -16.98
N GLY A 8 50.75 11.10 -16.67
CA GLY A 8 49.94 11.87 -15.72
C GLY A 8 48.49 12.10 -16.15
N PHE A 9 48.19 12.11 -17.46
CA PHE A 9 46.82 12.33 -17.96
C PHE A 9 45.91 11.11 -17.72
N TYR A 10 46.45 9.89 -17.83
CA TYR A 10 45.66 8.67 -17.66
C TYR A 10 45.23 8.44 -16.20
N HIS A 11 46.09 8.82 -15.24
CA HIS A 11 45.75 8.75 -13.81
C HIS A 11 44.69 9.77 -13.40
N ALA A 12 44.76 11.00 -13.93
CA ALA A 12 43.76 12.04 -13.66
C ALA A 12 42.39 11.68 -14.25
N VAL A 13 42.36 11.13 -15.47
CA VAL A 13 41.11 10.70 -16.14
C VAL A 13 40.50 9.46 -15.46
N GLY A 14 41.33 8.49 -15.05
CA GLY A 14 40.86 7.31 -14.32
C GLY A 14 40.27 7.63 -12.94
N ALA A 15 40.90 8.54 -12.20
CA ALA A 15 40.39 9.00 -10.90
C ALA A 15 39.08 9.80 -11.03
N LEU A 16 38.96 10.63 -12.07
CA LEU A 16 37.74 11.41 -12.34
C LEU A 16 36.57 10.50 -12.76
N SER A 17 36.82 9.47 -13.57
CA SER A 17 35.79 8.52 -14.02
C SER A 17 35.26 7.65 -12.87
N LEU A 18 36.13 7.23 -11.95
CA LEU A 18 35.75 6.49 -10.74
C LEU A 18 34.91 7.35 -9.79
N PHE A 19 35.20 8.65 -9.68
CA PHE A 19 34.46 9.59 -8.84
C PHE A 19 33.05 9.89 -9.38
N VAL A 20 32.88 9.95 -10.70
CA VAL A 20 31.56 10.12 -11.36
C VAL A 20 30.67 8.88 -11.17
N LEU A 21 31.25 7.68 -11.19
CA LEU A 21 30.49 6.44 -10.96
C LEU A 21 30.05 6.28 -9.49
N LEU A 22 30.87 6.74 -8.54
CA LEU A 22 30.53 6.71 -7.10
C LEU A 22 29.47 7.76 -6.70
N LEU A 23 29.37 8.88 -7.44
CA LEU A 23 28.32 9.89 -7.25
C LEU A 23 26.99 9.54 -7.95
N SER A 24 26.99 8.52 -8.83
CA SER A 24 25.78 8.09 -9.55
C SER A 24 24.89 7.14 -8.73
N GLY A 25 25.32 6.75 -7.53
CA GLY A 25 24.65 5.76 -6.67
C GLY A 25 23.50 6.29 -5.79
N CYS A 26 23.13 7.57 -5.87
CA CYS A 26 22.15 8.19 -4.96
C CYS A 26 20.88 8.71 -5.65
N ALA A 27 20.45 8.08 -6.73
CA ALA A 27 19.17 8.38 -7.39
C ALA A 27 18.30 7.12 -7.50
N GLN A 28 18.18 6.34 -6.41
CA GLN A 28 17.12 5.34 -6.36
C GLN A 28 15.78 6.09 -6.41
N ASP A 29 14.96 5.84 -7.42
CA ASP A 29 13.70 6.55 -7.63
C ASP A 29 12.80 6.34 -6.39
N GLN A 30 12.44 7.43 -5.72
CA GLN A 30 11.57 7.42 -4.53
C GLN A 30 10.28 6.62 -4.78
N TYR A 31 9.79 6.60 -6.02
CA TYR A 31 8.68 5.77 -6.45
C TYR A 31 8.96 4.27 -6.28
N GLN A 32 10.09 3.78 -6.81
CA GLN A 32 10.44 2.36 -6.75
C GLN A 32 10.57 1.88 -5.31
N ARG A 33 11.25 2.67 -4.47
CA ARG A 33 11.37 2.34 -3.05
C ARG A 33 10.02 2.22 -2.34
N ARG A 34 9.07 3.11 -2.63
CA ARG A 34 7.72 3.03 -2.05
C ARG A 34 6.94 1.83 -2.58
N ALA A 35 7.08 1.52 -3.87
CA ALA A 35 6.43 0.36 -4.47
C ALA A 35 6.96 -0.96 -3.84
N ASP A 36 8.28 -1.06 -3.63
CA ASP A 36 8.90 -2.21 -2.99
C ASP A 36 8.42 -2.37 -1.54
N VAL A 37 8.44 -1.30 -0.75
CA VAL A 37 7.95 -1.33 0.64
C VAL A 37 6.46 -1.69 0.69
N MET A 38 5.64 -1.15 -0.21
CA MET A 38 4.23 -1.50 -0.28
C MET A 38 4.06 -3.01 -0.58
N LYS A 39 4.83 -3.53 -1.53
CA LYS A 39 4.82 -4.95 -1.88
C LYS A 39 5.17 -5.82 -0.67
N ASP A 40 6.20 -5.46 0.09
CA ASP A 40 6.60 -6.19 1.30
C ASP A 40 5.47 -6.23 2.33
N HIS A 41 4.78 -5.10 2.57
CA HIS A 41 3.62 -5.07 3.48
C HIS A 41 2.48 -5.96 2.99
N VAL A 42 2.21 -6.01 1.68
CA VAL A 42 1.18 -6.89 1.11
C VAL A 42 1.54 -8.37 1.30
N GLU A 43 2.79 -8.74 1.01
CA GLU A 43 3.25 -10.12 1.19
C GLU A 43 3.21 -10.54 2.67
N ASN A 44 3.64 -9.66 3.57
CA ASN A 44 3.60 -9.87 5.01
C ASN A 44 2.16 -9.95 5.52
N PHE A 45 1.24 -9.11 5.05
CA PHE A 45 -0.18 -9.17 5.40
C PHE A 45 -0.74 -10.58 5.18
N TYR A 46 -0.60 -11.12 3.96
CA TYR A 46 -1.13 -12.44 3.64
C TYR A 46 -0.38 -13.57 4.36
N SER A 47 0.94 -13.42 4.56
CA SER A 47 1.73 -14.37 5.36
C SER A 47 1.25 -14.43 6.82
N HIS A 48 1.03 -13.28 7.45
CA HIS A 48 0.53 -13.18 8.81
C HIS A 48 -0.91 -13.69 8.94
N LEU A 49 -1.80 -13.33 8.01
CA LEU A 49 -3.19 -13.78 8.02
C LEU A 49 -3.27 -15.31 7.91
N LYS A 50 -2.51 -15.92 6.99
CA LYS A 50 -2.42 -17.38 6.84
C LYS A 50 -1.89 -18.07 8.10
N ALA A 51 -0.97 -17.42 8.82
CA ALA A 51 -0.43 -17.90 10.08
C ALA A 51 -1.34 -17.63 11.30
N ASN A 52 -2.58 -17.15 11.12
CA ASN A 52 -3.48 -16.66 12.18
C ASN A 52 -2.87 -15.56 13.08
N ARG A 53 -1.84 -14.85 12.61
CA ARG A 53 -1.22 -13.70 13.29
C ARG A 53 -1.97 -12.42 12.94
N VAL A 54 -3.23 -12.36 13.33
CA VAL A 54 -4.18 -11.33 12.87
C VAL A 54 -3.76 -9.91 13.26
N GLY A 55 -3.22 -9.71 14.46
CA GLY A 55 -2.73 -8.40 14.88
C GLY A 55 -1.59 -7.89 13.99
N SER A 56 -0.68 -8.77 13.59
CA SER A 56 0.37 -8.43 12.62
C SER A 56 -0.20 -8.15 11.24
N ALA A 57 -1.16 -8.94 10.76
CA ALA A 57 -1.82 -8.67 9.48
C ALA A 57 -2.51 -7.30 9.48
N VAL A 58 -3.26 -6.96 10.52
CA VAL A 58 -3.86 -5.63 10.70
C VAL A 58 -2.80 -4.54 10.63
N HIS A 59 -1.69 -4.71 11.36
CA HIS A 59 -0.60 -3.73 11.37
C HIS A 59 0.01 -3.51 9.98
N GLU A 60 0.29 -4.57 9.22
CA GLU A 60 0.80 -4.45 7.85
C GLU A 60 -0.17 -3.67 6.95
N ASN A 61 -1.48 -3.89 7.11
CA ASN A 61 -2.46 -3.16 6.32
C ASN A 61 -2.54 -1.68 6.69
N GLU A 62 -2.45 -1.36 7.98
CA GLU A 62 -2.40 0.02 8.47
C GLU A 62 -1.16 0.76 7.94
N GLN A 63 -0.02 0.07 7.75
CA GLN A 63 1.14 0.67 7.10
C GLN A 63 0.85 1.03 5.63
N ILE A 64 0.11 0.19 4.90
CA ILE A 64 -0.32 0.49 3.53
C ILE A 64 -1.24 1.72 3.50
N GLU A 65 -2.18 1.84 4.46
CA GLU A 65 -3.04 3.04 4.59
C GLU A 65 -2.20 4.30 4.86
N LEU A 66 -1.26 4.24 5.79
CA LEU A 66 -0.36 5.35 6.10
C LEU A 66 0.47 5.77 4.89
N MET A 67 0.96 4.81 4.09
CA MET A 67 1.67 5.11 2.85
C MET A 67 0.77 5.82 1.84
N ALA A 68 -0.48 5.38 1.70
CA ALA A 68 -1.46 6.04 0.85
C ALA A 68 -1.70 7.49 1.28
N ASP A 69 -1.89 7.75 2.57
CA ASP A 69 -2.12 9.10 3.10
C ASP A 69 -0.91 10.02 2.88
N GLN A 70 0.31 9.52 3.09
CA GLN A 70 1.54 10.26 2.80
C GLN A 70 1.68 10.62 1.32
N MET A 71 1.29 9.71 0.42
CA MET A 71 1.29 9.98 -1.01
C MET A 71 0.19 10.97 -1.39
N ALA A 72 -0.99 10.90 -0.79
CA ALA A 72 -2.08 11.86 -1.01
C ALA A 72 -1.66 13.29 -0.65
N ASP A 73 -1.00 13.46 0.50
CA ASP A 73 -0.43 14.75 0.92
C ASP A 73 0.63 15.27 -0.06
N THR A 74 1.46 14.36 -0.58
CA THR A 74 2.51 14.72 -1.53
C THR A 74 1.89 15.17 -2.87
N VAL A 75 0.94 14.41 -3.40
CA VAL A 75 0.19 14.72 -4.63
C VAL A 75 -0.51 16.08 -4.48
N LYS A 76 -1.18 16.32 -3.34
CA LYS A 76 -1.87 17.59 -3.06
C LYS A 76 -0.90 18.78 -3.01
N LYS A 77 0.27 18.63 -2.41
CA LYS A 77 1.30 19.69 -2.31
C LYS A 77 1.95 19.96 -3.66
N ARG A 78 2.37 18.91 -4.38
CA ARG A 78 3.11 19.03 -5.65
C ARG A 78 2.23 19.33 -6.86
N GLY A 79 0.96 18.92 -6.84
CA GLY A 79 -0.02 19.32 -7.86
C GLY A 79 -0.20 20.83 -7.95
N ARG A 80 0.11 21.57 -6.87
CA ARG A 80 0.11 23.04 -6.85
C ARG A 80 1.39 23.66 -7.41
N MET A 81 2.47 22.88 -7.60
CA MET A 81 3.82 23.36 -7.93
C MET A 81 4.35 22.90 -9.31
N GLY A 82 3.55 22.20 -10.13
CA GLY A 82 3.83 22.03 -11.55
C GLY A 82 4.75 20.87 -11.98
N GLY A 83 4.84 19.77 -11.21
CA GLY A 83 5.60 18.56 -11.60
C GLY A 83 4.71 17.40 -12.07
N LEU A 84 4.24 17.40 -13.32
CA LEU A 84 3.20 16.47 -13.80
C LEU A 84 3.60 14.97 -13.72
N GLY A 85 4.76 14.57 -14.24
CA GLY A 85 5.11 13.14 -14.37
C GLY A 85 5.40 12.40 -13.07
N GLN A 86 6.06 13.05 -12.09
CA GLN A 86 6.31 12.42 -10.78
C GLN A 86 5.02 12.36 -9.95
N VAL A 87 4.17 13.39 -10.03
CA VAL A 87 2.89 13.45 -9.33
C VAL A 87 1.94 12.37 -9.86
N GLU A 88 1.92 12.13 -11.17
CA GLU A 88 1.09 11.08 -11.76
C GLU A 88 1.49 9.68 -11.27
N ARG A 89 2.78 9.37 -11.21
CA ARG A 89 3.26 8.08 -10.69
C ARG A 89 2.96 7.91 -9.20
N GLU A 90 3.18 8.95 -8.39
CA GLU A 90 2.82 8.93 -6.97
C GLU A 90 1.32 8.78 -6.75
N PHE A 91 0.51 9.44 -7.58
CA PHE A 91 -0.95 9.31 -7.54
C PHE A 91 -1.42 7.92 -7.94
N ALA A 92 -0.81 7.30 -8.94
CA ALA A 92 -1.11 5.92 -9.32
C ALA A 92 -0.78 4.94 -8.18
N LEU A 93 0.41 5.05 -7.57
CA LEU A 93 0.80 4.19 -6.45
C LEU A 93 -0.10 4.41 -5.22
N MET A 94 -0.50 5.65 -4.96
CA MET A 94 -1.47 5.99 -3.91
C MET A 94 -2.81 5.26 -4.12
N LYS A 95 -3.36 5.27 -5.34
CA LYS A 95 -4.60 4.53 -5.63
C LYS A 95 -4.42 3.04 -5.39
N THR A 96 -3.33 2.45 -5.90
CA THR A 96 -3.05 1.03 -5.68
C THR A 96 -2.95 0.70 -4.20
N ALA A 97 -2.31 1.55 -3.38
CA ALA A 97 -2.24 1.37 -1.93
C ALA A 97 -3.62 1.40 -1.27
N ARG A 98 -4.49 2.36 -1.64
CA ARG A 98 -5.86 2.43 -1.10
C ARG A 98 -6.70 1.24 -1.52
N GLU A 99 -6.66 0.86 -2.79
CA GLU A 99 -7.37 -0.30 -3.32
C GLU A 99 -6.93 -1.60 -2.62
N THR A 100 -5.63 -1.79 -2.47
CA THR A 100 -5.05 -2.94 -1.78
C THR A 100 -5.49 -3.00 -0.32
N SER A 101 -5.45 -1.86 0.36
CA SER A 101 -5.85 -1.81 1.77
C SER A 101 -7.34 -2.09 1.97
N ALA A 102 -8.20 -1.57 1.10
CA ALA A 102 -9.63 -1.88 1.12
C ALA A 102 -9.89 -3.38 0.96
N GLN A 103 -9.20 -4.03 0.00
CA GLN A 103 -9.31 -5.48 -0.22
C GLN A 103 -8.81 -6.28 0.99
N ASN A 104 -7.70 -5.87 1.60
CA ASN A 104 -7.17 -6.52 2.80
C ASN A 104 -8.12 -6.42 4.00
N TRP A 105 -8.78 -5.28 4.21
CA TRP A 105 -9.83 -5.16 5.23
C TRP A 105 -11.04 -6.06 4.95
N ILE A 106 -11.44 -6.19 3.68
CA ILE A 106 -12.48 -7.16 3.29
C ILE A 106 -12.02 -8.60 3.60
N ALA A 107 -10.76 -8.95 3.31
CA ALA A 107 -10.20 -10.27 3.60
C ALA A 107 -10.15 -10.56 5.12
N LEU A 108 -9.82 -9.55 5.94
CA LEU A 108 -9.90 -9.65 7.40
C LEU A 108 -11.34 -9.89 7.85
N GLY A 109 -12.31 -9.16 7.28
CA GLY A 109 -13.72 -9.37 7.56
C GLY A 109 -14.16 -10.80 7.29
N GLN A 110 -13.80 -11.34 6.11
CA GLN A 110 -14.12 -12.72 5.71
C GLN A 110 -13.44 -13.74 6.64
N TYR A 111 -12.18 -13.52 6.98
CA TYR A 111 -11.45 -14.34 7.93
C TYR A 111 -12.18 -14.39 9.29
N PHE A 112 -12.61 -13.25 9.82
CA PHE A 112 -13.34 -13.20 11.08
C PHE A 112 -14.72 -13.86 11.02
N THR A 113 -15.43 -13.73 9.89
CA THR A 113 -16.67 -14.48 9.65
C THR A 113 -16.43 -15.99 9.75
N LEU A 114 -15.38 -16.50 9.08
CA LEU A 114 -15.01 -17.92 9.12
C LEU A 114 -14.60 -18.39 10.53
N LYS A 115 -14.01 -17.50 11.33
CA LYS A 115 -13.63 -17.77 12.73
C LYS A 115 -14.79 -17.56 13.72
N GLN A 116 -16.01 -17.31 13.25
CA GLN A 116 -17.18 -17.03 14.09
C GLN A 116 -16.95 -15.85 15.05
N GLN A 117 -16.27 -14.81 14.58
CA GLN A 117 -16.01 -13.57 15.31
C GLN A 117 -16.79 -12.40 14.66
N PRO A 118 -18.13 -12.38 14.77
CA PRO A 118 -18.98 -11.46 14.01
C PRO A 118 -18.69 -10.00 14.31
N ASP A 119 -18.37 -9.62 15.55
CA ASP A 119 -18.07 -8.22 15.88
C ASP A 119 -16.80 -7.71 15.20
N ARG A 120 -15.77 -8.55 15.08
CA ARG A 120 -14.53 -8.20 14.38
C ARG A 120 -14.70 -8.19 12.86
N ALA A 121 -15.52 -9.10 12.34
CA ALA A 121 -15.90 -9.09 10.94
C ALA A 121 -16.65 -7.79 10.59
N ARG A 122 -17.64 -7.43 11.40
CA ARG A 122 -18.41 -6.18 11.29
C ARG A 122 -17.49 -4.96 11.31
N ALA A 123 -16.58 -4.87 12.28
CA ALA A 123 -15.64 -3.76 12.38
C ALA A 123 -14.76 -3.61 11.13
N SER A 124 -14.31 -4.74 10.54
CA SER A 124 -13.49 -4.74 9.33
C SER A 124 -14.26 -4.22 8.11
N TYR A 125 -15.49 -4.71 7.90
CA TYR A 125 -16.34 -4.24 6.80
C TYR A 125 -16.78 -2.78 6.98
N GLN A 126 -17.14 -2.39 8.20
CA GLN A 126 -17.56 -1.02 8.49
C GLN A 126 -16.42 -0.03 8.21
N ARG A 127 -15.18 -0.38 8.59
CA ARG A 127 -14.01 0.45 8.27
C ARG A 127 -13.86 0.69 6.76
N VAL A 128 -14.14 -0.31 5.93
CA VAL A 128 -14.09 -0.15 4.47
C VAL A 128 -15.12 0.87 3.99
N ILE A 129 -16.35 0.77 4.51
CA ILE A 129 -17.45 1.68 4.17
C ILE A 129 -17.11 3.12 4.57
N ASP A 130 -16.56 3.30 5.78
CA ASP A 130 -16.32 4.62 6.36
C ASP A 130 -15.06 5.31 5.79
N THR A 131 -14.03 4.53 5.44
CA THR A 131 -12.70 5.07 5.06
C THR A 131 -12.56 5.34 3.56
N TYR A 132 -13.17 4.49 2.74
CA TYR A 132 -12.91 4.48 1.28
C TYR A 132 -14.02 5.19 0.52
N THR A 133 -14.16 6.49 0.74
CA THR A 133 -15.30 7.31 0.29
C THR A 133 -15.17 7.86 -1.13
N ASN A 134 -14.01 7.69 -1.79
CA ASN A 134 -13.84 8.19 -3.16
C ASN A 134 -14.75 7.44 -4.15
N PRO A 135 -15.20 8.09 -5.25
CA PRO A 135 -16.03 7.42 -6.26
C PRO A 135 -15.38 6.19 -6.88
N THR A 136 -14.05 6.21 -7.10
CA THR A 136 -13.29 5.08 -7.64
C THR A 136 -13.21 3.89 -6.68
N GLU A 137 -13.51 4.09 -5.40
CA GLU A 137 -13.46 3.07 -4.35
C GLU A 137 -14.85 2.47 -4.05
N GLN A 138 -15.90 2.93 -4.75
CA GLN A 138 -17.28 2.54 -4.51
C GLN A 138 -17.48 1.02 -4.51
N VAL A 139 -16.80 0.30 -5.41
CA VAL A 139 -16.90 -1.17 -5.51
C VAL A 139 -16.54 -1.87 -4.19
N TYR A 140 -15.53 -1.38 -3.46
CA TYR A 140 -15.12 -1.98 -2.19
C TYR A 140 -16.12 -1.69 -1.07
N ARG A 141 -16.68 -0.47 -1.05
CA ARG A 141 -17.76 -0.13 -0.09
C ARG A 141 -18.98 -0.99 -0.31
N GLU A 142 -19.40 -1.17 -1.57
CA GLU A 142 -20.53 -2.03 -1.90
C GLU A 142 -20.27 -3.49 -1.52
N GLN A 143 -19.07 -3.99 -1.78
CA GLN A 143 -18.69 -5.34 -1.38
C GLN A 143 -18.74 -5.52 0.14
N ALA A 144 -18.17 -4.57 0.89
CA ALA A 144 -18.20 -4.60 2.35
C ALA A 144 -19.63 -4.48 2.90
N ALA A 145 -20.48 -3.62 2.32
CA ALA A 145 -21.87 -3.47 2.72
C ALA A 145 -22.70 -4.73 2.49
N ARG A 146 -22.48 -5.43 1.37
CA ARG A 146 -23.12 -6.73 1.10
C ARG A 146 -22.67 -7.78 2.12
N ALA A 147 -21.36 -7.89 2.37
CA ALA A 147 -20.82 -8.84 3.34
C ALA A 147 -21.29 -8.55 4.77
N LEU A 148 -21.45 -7.27 5.14
CA LEU A 148 -22.00 -6.85 6.42
C LEU A 148 -23.47 -7.27 6.56
N LYS A 149 -24.28 -7.05 5.52
CA LYS A 149 -25.68 -7.49 5.50
C LYS A 149 -25.80 -9.01 5.66
N ASP A 150 -24.98 -9.78 4.95
CA ASP A 150 -24.98 -11.24 5.05
C ASP A 150 -24.58 -11.70 6.46
N LEU A 151 -23.58 -11.04 7.05
CA LEU A 151 -23.15 -11.30 8.43
C LEU A 151 -24.27 -11.05 9.45
N ASP A 152 -25.03 -9.97 9.30
CA ASP A 152 -26.13 -9.63 10.20
C ASP A 152 -27.28 -10.63 10.11
N ILE A 153 -27.57 -11.18 8.92
CA ILE A 153 -28.57 -12.24 8.75
C ILE A 153 -28.16 -13.52 9.49
N VAL A 154 -26.90 -13.92 9.36
CA VAL A 154 -26.38 -15.15 9.98
C VAL A 154 -26.17 -14.99 11.49
N SER A 155 -25.89 -13.78 11.95
CA SER A 155 -25.65 -13.49 13.38
C SER A 155 -26.91 -13.11 14.15
N ALA A 156 -28.06 -12.98 13.49
CA ALA A 156 -29.31 -12.67 14.15
C ALA A 156 -29.69 -13.81 15.12
N PRO A 157 -30.08 -13.50 16.37
CA PRO A 157 -30.61 -14.52 17.26
C PRO A 157 -31.85 -15.14 16.63
N SER A 158 -31.95 -16.47 16.64
CA SER A 158 -33.11 -17.18 16.14
C SER A 158 -34.36 -16.66 16.87
N PRO A 159 -35.45 -16.30 16.18
CA PRO A 159 -36.68 -15.90 16.87
C PRO A 159 -37.13 -17.07 17.73
N ASP A 160 -37.27 -16.81 19.03
CA ASP A 160 -37.67 -17.80 20.03
C ASP A 160 -39.06 -18.36 19.64
N PRO A 161 -39.23 -19.68 19.50
CA PRO A 161 -40.52 -20.27 19.12
C PRO A 161 -41.42 -20.41 20.36
N THR A 162 -41.77 -19.30 21.01
CA THR A 162 -42.78 -19.29 22.07
C THR A 162 -43.49 -17.94 22.14
N HIS A 163 -44.55 -17.79 21.35
CA HIS A 163 -45.77 -17.11 21.80
C HIS A 163 -47.00 -17.57 21.00
#